data_AF-A0A4U9HHB2-F1
#
_entry.id   AF-A0A4U9HHB2-F1
#
_cell.length_a   1.000
_cell.length_b   1.000
_cell.length_c   1.000
_cell.angle_alpha   90.00
_cell.angle_beta   90.00
_cell.angle_gamma   90.00
#
_symmetry.space_group_name_H-M   'P 1'
#
loop_
_entity.id
_entity.type
_entity.pdbx_description
1 polymer ?
#
loop_
_entity_poly.entity_id
_entity_poly.type
_entity_poly.pdbx_seq_one_letter_code
_entity_poly.pdbx_strand_id
1 'polypeptide(L)'
;MPELRLLLDNKPRFTSDTFSIDTRARFSHMVLALVKAFASAGCPLVLLLDDIHWIDAASLQILEYLLIHASTVPLLMVVAHRDACSLPDSALHHQLANLHLASRNTTELRPEPLSVKAVSLWLANIFHIRSASTLDLAGLIHEKPAATHCSFMSFSADRR
;
A
#
# COMPACT_ATOMS: atom_id res chain seq x y z
N MET A 1 5.06 19.74 2.69
CA MET A 1 5.96 19.03 1.78
C MET A 1 6.36 19.96 0.65
N PRO A 2 7.50 20.67 0.77
CA PRO A 2 7.97 21.66 -0.21
C PRO A 2 8.43 21.05 -1.55
N GLU A 3 8.77 19.76 -1.57
CA GLU A 3 9.35 19.11 -2.76
C GLU A 3 8.33 18.93 -3.91
N LEU A 4 7.03 18.89 -3.60
CA LEU A 4 5.94 18.78 -4.59
C LEU A 4 5.83 20.00 -5.52
N ARG A 5 6.38 21.15 -5.12
CA ARG A 5 6.27 22.40 -5.86
C ARG A 5 7.08 22.37 -7.16
N LEU A 6 8.25 21.74 -7.13
CA LEU A 6 9.16 21.65 -8.28
C LEU A 6 8.61 20.78 -9.43
N LEU A 7 7.72 19.83 -9.13
CA LEU A 7 7.03 19.01 -10.13
C LEU A 7 5.83 19.73 -10.77
N LEU A 8 5.24 20.70 -10.07
CA LEU A 8 4.05 21.44 -10.51
C LEU A 8 4.39 22.66 -11.38
N ASP A 9 5.63 23.14 -11.34
CA ASP A 9 6.07 24.31 -12.12
C ASP A 9 6.18 24.00 -13.63
N ASN A 10 6.21 22.72 -14.02
CA ASN A 10 6.10 22.31 -15.41
C ASN A 10 4.65 21.98 -15.77
N LYS A 11 3.77 22.99 -15.66
CA LYS A 11 2.34 22.85 -15.96
C LYS A 11 2.15 22.59 -17.47
N PRO A 12 1.65 21.41 -17.89
CA PRO A 12 1.22 21.25 -19.27
C PRO A 12 0.11 22.26 -19.56
N ARG A 13 0.26 23.03 -20.65
CA ARG A 13 -0.77 23.97 -21.12
C ARG A 13 -1.94 23.16 -21.65
N PHE A 14 -2.90 22.83 -20.80
CA PHE A 14 -4.16 22.25 -21.24
C PHE A 14 -4.99 23.35 -21.93
N THR A 15 -5.23 23.17 -23.23
CA THR A 15 -6.12 24.02 -24.02
C THR A 15 -7.56 23.85 -23.55
N SER A 16 -8.25 24.97 -23.37
CA SER A 16 -9.59 25.11 -22.78
C SER A 16 -10.76 24.55 -23.61
N ASP A 17 -10.52 23.69 -24.60
CA ASP A 17 -11.54 23.25 -25.58
C ASP A 17 -11.96 21.79 -25.44
N THR A 18 -11.77 21.16 -24.28
CA THR A 18 -12.21 19.77 -24.03
C THR A 18 -12.84 19.61 -22.65
N PHE A 19 -13.75 20.52 -22.29
CA PHE A 19 -14.45 20.53 -21.00
C PHE A 19 -15.67 19.59 -20.96
N SER A 20 -15.47 18.30 -21.26
CA SER A 20 -16.42 17.24 -20.90
C SER A 20 -15.77 15.99 -20.32
N ILE A 21 -14.44 15.96 -20.17
CA ILE A 21 -13.76 14.86 -19.49
C ILE A 21 -14.00 15.00 -17.98
N ASP A 22 -14.67 13.99 -17.42
CA ASP A 22 -14.98 13.82 -16.00
C ASP A 22 -13.77 14.21 -15.12
N THR A 23 -13.99 15.07 -14.12
CA THR A 23 -12.97 15.51 -13.15
C THR A 23 -12.22 14.32 -12.55
N ARG A 24 -12.90 13.18 -12.37
CA ARG A 24 -12.29 11.92 -11.91
C ARG A 24 -11.25 11.38 -12.89
N ALA A 25 -11.59 11.30 -14.18
CA ALA A 25 -10.68 10.81 -15.21
C ALA A 25 -9.42 11.68 -15.33
N ARG A 26 -9.58 13.01 -15.21
CA ARG A 26 -8.45 13.94 -15.15
C ARG A 26 -7.57 13.69 -13.94
N PHE A 27 -8.16 13.50 -12.75
CA PHE A 27 -7.41 13.22 -11.54
C PHE A 27 -6.65 11.90 -11.63
N SER A 28 -7.29 10.80 -12.04
CA SER A 28 -6.64 9.50 -12.24
C SER A 28 -5.48 9.59 -13.25
N HIS A 29 -5.67 10.34 -14.34
CA HIS A 29 -4.61 10.57 -15.32
C HIS A 29 -3.43 11.37 -14.73
N MET A 30 -3.71 12.39 -13.91
CA MET A 30 -2.66 13.16 -13.22
C MET A 30 -1.86 12.30 -12.25
N VAL A 31 -2.53 11.43 -11.47
CA VAL A 31 -1.85 10.50 -10.55
C VAL A 31 -0.97 9.52 -11.34
N LEU A 32 -1.44 9.00 -12.47
CA LEU A 32 -0.63 8.15 -13.35
C LEU A 32 0.59 8.89 -13.91
N ALA A 33 0.42 10.14 -14.34
CA ALA A 33 1.52 10.97 -14.82
C ALA A 33 2.56 11.22 -13.72
N LEU A 34 2.11 11.48 -12.49
CA LEU A 34 2.98 11.62 -11.32
C LEU A 34 3.78 10.34 -11.05
N VAL A 35 3.13 9.18 -11.05
CA VAL A 35 3.79 7.87 -10.88
C VAL A 35 4.84 7.64 -11.96
N LYS A 36 4.53 7.94 -13.22
CA LYS A 36 5.47 7.83 -14.35
C LYS A 36 6.67 8.77 -14.24
N ALA A 37 6.50 9.95 -13.63
CA ALA A 37 7.59 10.89 -13.46
C ALA A 37 8.66 10.38 -12.49
N PHE A 38 8.26 9.58 -11.48
CA PHE A 38 9.18 9.01 -10.50
C PHE A 38 9.70 7.63 -10.89
N ALA A 39 8.89 6.83 -11.58
CA ALA A 39 9.23 5.47 -11.94
C ALA A 39 9.95 5.42 -13.30
N SER A 40 11.25 5.15 -13.28
CA SER A 40 12.07 4.97 -14.47
C SER A 40 12.82 3.64 -14.42
N ALA A 41 13.33 3.16 -15.55
CA ALA A 41 14.03 1.87 -15.61
C ALA A 41 15.23 1.78 -14.64
N GLY A 42 15.87 2.90 -14.29
CA GLY A 42 16.95 2.97 -13.32
C GLY A 42 16.50 3.28 -11.88
N CYS A 43 15.23 3.63 -11.67
CA CYS A 43 14.66 3.96 -10.37
C CYS A 43 13.21 3.42 -10.31
N PRO A 44 13.03 2.13 -9.98
CA PRO A 44 11.70 1.56 -9.80
C PRO A 44 10.99 2.22 -8.61
N LEU A 45 9.69 2.47 -8.74
CA LEU A 45 8.88 3.06 -7.67
C LEU A 45 8.22 1.97 -6.84
N VAL A 46 8.31 2.10 -5.52
CA VAL A 46 7.56 1.28 -4.56
C VAL A 46 6.52 2.16 -3.86
N LEU A 47 5.25 1.81 -4.00
CA LEU A 47 4.14 2.46 -3.30
C LEU A 47 3.69 1.57 -2.14
N LEU A 48 3.99 1.98 -0.91
CA LEU A 48 3.58 1.30 0.31
C LEU A 48 2.27 1.91 0.84
N LEU A 49 1.23 1.09 1.00
CA LEU A 49 -0.10 1.47 1.44
C LEU A 49 -0.46 0.65 2.68
N ASP A 50 -0.23 1.23 3.85
CA ASP A 50 -0.65 0.64 5.11
C ASP A 50 -2.12 0.94 5.40
N ASP A 51 -2.75 0.06 6.19
CA ASP A 51 -4.11 0.23 6.68
C ASP A 51 -5.15 0.53 5.59
N ILE A 52 -5.12 -0.20 4.47
CA ILE A 52 -6.02 0.06 3.32
C ILE A 52 -7.51 -0.02 3.67
N HIS A 53 -7.86 -0.66 4.78
CA HIS A 53 -9.22 -0.67 5.31
C HIS A 53 -9.80 0.71 5.64
N TRP A 54 -8.97 1.77 5.72
CA TRP A 54 -9.43 3.16 5.88
C TRP A 54 -9.59 3.93 4.57
N ILE A 55 -9.24 3.32 3.43
CA ILE A 55 -9.33 3.99 2.13
C ILE A 55 -10.79 4.16 1.69
N ASP A 56 -11.11 5.30 1.08
CA ASP A 56 -12.40 5.47 0.45
C ASP A 56 -12.49 4.76 -0.91
N ALA A 57 -13.71 4.54 -1.40
CA ALA A 57 -13.95 3.84 -2.65
C ALA A 57 -13.40 4.56 -3.89
N ALA A 58 -13.34 5.89 -3.88
CA ALA A 58 -12.84 6.67 -5.03
C ALA A 58 -11.32 6.56 -5.15
N SER A 59 -10.62 6.56 -4.03
CA SER A 59 -9.18 6.40 -3.93
C SER A 59 -8.75 4.99 -4.38
N LEU A 60 -9.53 3.97 -4.01
CA LEU A 60 -9.27 2.61 -4.48
C LEU A 60 -9.43 2.46 -6.01
N GLN A 61 -10.43 3.11 -6.61
CA GLN A 61 -10.58 3.14 -8.09
C GLN A 61 -9.36 3.75 -8.78
N ILE A 62 -8.67 4.69 -8.14
CA ILE A 62 -7.44 5.27 -8.68
C ILE A 62 -6.30 4.26 -8.60
N LEU A 63 -6.19 3.49 -7.50
CA LEU A 63 -5.20 2.42 -7.39
C LEU A 63 -5.44 1.33 -8.44
N GLU A 64 -6.69 0.95 -8.66
CA GLU A 64 -7.08 0.03 -9.73
C GLU A 64 -6.69 0.57 -11.11
N TYR A 65 -7.01 1.84 -11.38
CA TYR A 65 -6.61 2.53 -12.61
C TYR A 65 -5.08 2.53 -12.79
N LEU A 66 -4.31 2.78 -11.73
CA LEU A 66 -2.86 2.73 -11.78
C LEU A 66 -2.36 1.32 -12.14
N LEU A 67 -2.87 0.26 -11.52
CA LEU A 67 -2.45 -1.12 -11.83
C LEU A 67 -2.74 -1.50 -13.29
N ILE A 68 -3.88 -1.07 -13.83
CA ILE A 68 -4.27 -1.35 -15.22
C ILE A 68 -3.39 -0.57 -16.21
N HIS A 69 -3.17 0.72 -15.98
CA HIS A 69 -2.57 1.64 -16.95
C HIS A 69 -1.06 1.87 -16.78
N ALA A 70 -0.47 1.46 -15.64
CA ALA A 70 0.97 1.55 -15.38
C ALA A 70 1.75 0.31 -15.85
N SER A 71 1.19 -0.50 -16.75
CA SER A 71 1.80 -1.79 -17.16
C SER A 71 3.19 -1.73 -17.82
N THR A 72 3.66 -0.53 -18.18
CA THR A 72 4.99 -0.27 -18.76
C THR A 72 5.92 0.45 -17.78
N VAL A 73 5.47 0.65 -16.55
CA VAL A 73 6.14 1.44 -15.52
C VAL A 73 6.69 0.47 -14.48
N PRO A 74 7.95 0.61 -14.05
CA PRO A 74 8.53 -0.24 -13.01
C PRO A 74 7.97 0.16 -11.64
N LEU A 75 6.73 -0.30 -11.36
CA LEU A 75 5.95 -0.02 -10.17
C LEU A 75 5.67 -1.30 -9.38
N LEU A 76 5.99 -1.26 -8.09
CA LEU A 76 5.57 -2.23 -7.09
C LEU A 76 4.61 -1.55 -6.11
N MET A 77 3.39 -2.06 -5.97
CA MET A 77 2.42 -1.59 -4.99
C MET A 77 2.32 -2.62 -3.86
N VAL A 78 2.63 -2.23 -2.64
CA VAL A 78 2.52 -3.07 -1.45
C VAL A 78 1.39 -2.53 -0.60
N VAL A 79 0.47 -3.40 -0.22
CA VAL A 79 -0.76 -3.08 0.49
C VAL A 79 -0.84 -3.92 1.76
N ALA A 80 -0.95 -3.29 2.91
CA ALA A 80 -1.28 -3.97 4.16
C ALA A 80 -2.80 -3.88 4.41
N HIS A 81 -3.42 -5.03 4.62
CA HIS A 81 -4.83 -5.12 4.99
C HIS A 81 -5.02 -6.06 6.18
N ARG A 82 -6.09 -5.84 6.94
CA ARG A 82 -6.49 -6.76 8.01
C ARG A 82 -7.19 -7.97 7.42
N ASP A 83 -7.07 -9.10 8.11
CA ASP A 83 -7.71 -10.32 7.65
C ASP A 83 -9.23 -10.20 7.61
N ALA A 84 -9.77 -10.82 6.55
CA ALA A 84 -11.16 -10.94 6.20
C ALA A 84 -12.09 -11.25 7.37
N CYS A 85 -11.68 -12.18 8.24
CA CYS A 85 -12.47 -12.66 9.37
C CYS A 85 -12.69 -11.60 10.47
N SER A 86 -11.94 -10.49 10.44
CA SER A 86 -12.04 -9.41 11.42
C SER A 86 -12.89 -8.22 10.95
N LEU A 87 -13.30 -8.20 9.68
CA LEU A 87 -13.99 -7.08 9.05
C LEU A 87 -15.43 -7.50 8.67
N PRO A 88 -16.48 -6.84 9.20
CA PRO A 88 -17.86 -7.11 8.80
C PRO A 88 -18.21 -6.62 7.38
N ASP A 89 -17.25 -5.99 6.67
CA ASP A 89 -17.51 -5.25 5.45
C ASP A 89 -17.15 -6.06 4.19
N SER A 90 -18.18 -6.59 3.53
CA SER A 90 -18.08 -7.29 2.25
C SER A 90 -17.69 -6.36 1.10
N ALA A 91 -17.86 -5.04 1.25
CA ALA A 91 -17.51 -4.07 0.22
C ALA A 91 -15.98 -3.99 0.02
N LEU A 92 -15.22 -3.87 1.11
CA LEU A 92 -13.74 -3.85 1.06
C LEU A 92 -13.16 -5.13 0.47
N HIS A 93 -13.80 -6.28 0.69
CA HIS A 93 -13.41 -7.55 0.09
C HIS A 93 -13.53 -7.56 -1.42
N HIS A 94 -14.69 -7.17 -1.94
CA HIS A 94 -14.90 -7.06 -3.38
C HIS A 94 -13.92 -6.09 -4.01
N GLN A 95 -13.63 -5.01 -3.30
CA GLN A 95 -12.72 -3.97 -3.68
C GLN A 95 -11.25 -4.43 -3.75
N LEU A 96 -10.77 -5.16 -2.74
CA LEU A 96 -9.44 -5.79 -2.77
C LEU A 96 -9.35 -6.89 -3.85
N ALA A 97 -10.44 -7.64 -4.07
CA ALA A 97 -10.51 -8.61 -5.15
C ALA A 97 -10.38 -7.93 -6.53
N ASN A 98 -10.96 -6.74 -6.71
CA ASN A 98 -10.81 -5.98 -7.95
C ASN A 98 -9.36 -5.52 -8.16
N LEU A 99 -8.66 -5.06 -7.11
CA LEU A 99 -7.22 -4.76 -7.20
C LEU A 99 -6.42 -6.00 -7.61
N HIS A 100 -6.76 -7.17 -7.04
CA HIS A 100 -6.18 -8.45 -7.44
C HIS A 100 -6.41 -8.77 -8.91
N LEU A 101 -7.62 -8.58 -9.43
CA LEU A 101 -7.93 -8.83 -10.84
C LEU A 101 -7.27 -7.81 -11.78
N ALA A 102 -7.12 -6.57 -11.34
CA ALA A 102 -6.45 -5.50 -12.09
C ALA A 102 -4.93 -5.67 -12.14
N SER A 103 -4.35 -6.29 -11.12
CA SER A 103 -2.91 -6.58 -11.05
C SER A 103 -2.49 -7.76 -11.92
N ARG A 104 -1.25 -7.73 -12.42
CA ARG A 104 -0.71 -8.80 -13.28
C ARG A 104 -0.04 -9.90 -12.47
N ASN A 105 0.77 -9.51 -11.51
CA ASN A 105 1.47 -10.42 -10.62
C ASN A 105 1.17 -10.02 -9.18
N THR A 106 0.67 -10.97 -8.39
CA THR A 106 0.32 -10.74 -7.00
C THR A 106 0.93 -11.78 -6.11
N THR A 107 1.53 -11.31 -5.01
CA THR A 107 2.05 -12.16 -3.95
C THR A 107 1.38 -11.76 -2.65
N GLU A 108 0.67 -12.69 -2.04
CA GLU A 108 0.08 -12.51 -0.71
C GLU A 108 1.03 -13.09 0.33
N LEU A 109 1.34 -12.29 1.34
CA LEU A 109 2.14 -12.62 2.49
C LEU A 109 1.25 -12.55 3.72
N ARG A 110 1.21 -13.63 4.49
CA ARG A 110 0.49 -13.68 5.77
C ARG A 110 1.51 -13.85 6.90
N PRO A 111 2.02 -12.75 7.46
CA PRO A 111 2.87 -12.80 8.64
C PRO A 111 2.17 -13.55 9.77
N GLU A 112 2.87 -14.52 10.34
CA GLU A 112 2.42 -15.15 11.58
C GLU A 112 2.64 -14.20 12.76
N PRO A 113 1.85 -14.34 13.84
CA PRO A 113 2.09 -13.61 15.08
C PRO A 113 3.53 -13.76 15.57
N LEU A 114 4.10 -12.66 16.07
CA LEU A 114 5.45 -12.68 16.64
C LEU A 114 5.50 -13.66 17.82
N SER A 115 6.45 -14.59 17.77
CA SER A 115 6.74 -15.48 18.90
C SER A 115 7.17 -14.68 20.14
N VAL A 116 6.93 -15.21 21.34
CA VAL A 116 7.40 -14.62 22.60
C VAL A 116 8.88 -14.28 22.56
N LYS A 117 9.70 -15.12 21.92
CA LYS A 117 11.15 -14.88 21.74
C LYS A 117 11.44 -13.70 20.82
N ALA A 118 10.66 -13.53 19.75
CA ALA A 118 10.80 -12.37 18.86
C ALA A 118 10.35 -11.08 19.55
N VAL A 119 9.26 -11.13 20.32
CA VAL A 119 8.79 -10.00 21.14
C VAL A 119 9.83 -9.63 22.20
N SER A 120 10.45 -10.60 22.89
CA SER A 120 11.48 -10.29 23.88
C SER A 120 12.73 -9.67 23.26
N LEU A 121 13.15 -10.13 22.07
CA LEU A 121 14.24 -9.50 21.33
C LEU A 121 13.91 -8.06 20.88
N TRP A 122 12.67 -7.85 20.43
CA TRP A 122 12.18 -6.52 20.04
C TRP A 122 12.16 -5.55 21.23
N LEU A 123 11.64 -5.98 22.38
CA LEU A 123 11.64 -5.20 23.61
C LEU A 123 13.06 -4.91 24.11
N ALA A 124 13.96 -5.90 24.06
CA ALA A 124 15.36 -5.74 24.43
C ALA A 124 16.05 -4.64 23.61
N ASN A 125 15.77 -4.60 22.30
CA ASN A 125 16.30 -3.58 21.40
C ASN A 125 15.74 -2.19 21.70
N ILE A 126 14.44 -2.07 22.00
CA ILE A 126 13.79 -0.79 22.31
C ILE A 126 14.27 -0.23 23.65
N PHE A 127 14.34 -1.08 24.68
CA PHE A 127 14.70 -0.67 26.04
C PHE A 127 16.21 -0.72 26.31
N HIS A 128 17.02 -1.16 25.35
CA HIS A 128 18.47 -1.35 25.48
C HIS A 128 18.86 -2.22 26.69
N ILE A 129 18.07 -3.25 26.98
CA ILE A 129 18.28 -4.20 28.08
C ILE A 129 18.45 -5.62 27.55
N ARG A 130 18.85 -6.55 28.43
CA ARG A 130 18.99 -7.97 28.04
C ARG A 130 17.63 -8.59 27.78
N SER A 131 17.52 -9.40 26.73
CA SER A 131 16.26 -10.08 26.35
C SER A 131 15.72 -11.04 27.41
N ALA A 132 16.60 -11.61 28.23
CA ALA A 132 16.21 -12.41 29.39
C ALA A 132 15.39 -11.61 30.41
N SER A 133 15.63 -10.30 30.54
CA SER A 133 14.91 -9.41 31.46
C SER A 133 13.56 -8.96 30.92
N THR A 134 13.28 -9.17 29.63
CA THR A 134 12.02 -8.79 28.97
C THR A 134 11.06 -9.97 28.76
N LEU A 135 11.43 -11.17 29.23
CA LEU A 135 10.71 -12.41 28.90
C LEU A 135 9.31 -12.45 29.52
N ASP A 136 9.17 -12.01 30.78
CA ASP A 136 7.88 -11.93 31.47
C ASP A 136 6.94 -10.91 30.78
N LEU A 137 7.47 -9.74 30.41
CA LEU A 137 6.73 -8.72 29.68
C LEU A 137 6.34 -9.21 28.27
N ALA A 138 7.23 -9.92 27.59
CA ALA A 138 6.94 -10.52 26.29
C ALA A 138 5.82 -11.57 26.39
N GLY A 139 5.79 -12.36 27.47
CA GLY A 139 4.70 -13.29 27.76
C GLY A 139 3.37 -12.57 27.90
N LEU A 140 3.30 -11.52 28.72
CA LEU A 140 2.08 -10.72 28.91
C LEU A 140 1.59 -10.04 27.62
N ILE A 141 2.51 -9.52 26.80
CA ILE A 141 2.16 -8.91 25.50
C ILE A 141 1.66 -9.97 24.52
N HIS A 142 2.26 -11.16 24.52
CA HIS A 142 1.85 -12.25 23.64
C HIS A 142 0.49 -12.85 24.04
N GLU A 143 0.19 -12.93 25.34
CA GLU A 143 -1.11 -13.37 25.84
C GLU A 143 -2.23 -12.35 25.56
N LYS A 144 -1.91 -11.06 25.40
CA LYS A 144 -2.88 -10.04 25.04
C LYS A 144 -3.17 -10.15 23.53
N PRO A 145 -4.37 -10.62 23.12
CA PRO A 145 -4.70 -10.80 21.72
C PRO A 145 -5.06 -9.43 21.12
N ALA A 146 -4.05 -8.58 20.93
CA ALA A 146 -4.19 -7.32 20.24
C ALA A 146 -3.80 -7.51 18.77
N ALA A 147 -4.76 -8.01 17.98
CA ALA A 147 -4.87 -7.77 16.54
C ALA A 147 -3.69 -8.21 15.63
N THR A 148 -3.12 -9.40 15.82
CA THR A 148 -1.96 -9.87 15.05
C THR A 148 -2.29 -10.57 13.72
N HIS A 149 -3.28 -10.07 12.98
CA HIS A 149 -3.57 -10.53 11.62
C HIS A 149 -3.54 -9.35 10.64
N CYS A 150 -2.31 -8.88 10.37
CA CYS A 150 -2.03 -8.00 9.25
C CYS A 150 -1.50 -8.85 8.11
N SER A 151 -2.27 -8.97 7.05
CA SER A 151 -1.87 -9.58 5.79
C SER A 151 -1.26 -8.50 4.89
N PHE A 152 -0.15 -8.81 4.24
CA PHE A 152 0.49 -7.94 3.26
C PHE A 152 0.28 -8.52 1.87
N MET A 153 -0.15 -7.70 0.92
CA MET A 153 -0.24 -8.06 -0.49
C MET A 153 0.71 -7.19 -1.29
N SER A 154 1.41 -7.81 -2.23
CA SER A 154 2.29 -7.13 -3.17
C SER A 154 1.74 -7.31 -4.57
N PHE A 155 1.52 -6.21 -5.27
CA PHE A 155 1.02 -6.13 -6.63
C PHE A 155 2.10 -5.54 -7.53
N SER A 156 2.36 -6.17 -8.67
CA SER A 156 3.26 -5.65 -9.69
C SER A 156 2.51 -5.37 -10.99
N ALA A 157 2.81 -4.21 -11.59
CA ALA A 157 2.28 -3.81 -12.88
C ALA A 157 3.14 -4.31 -14.07
N ASP A 158 4.34 -4.84 -13.81
CA ASP A 158 5.33 -5.14 -14.85
C ASP A 158 4.95 -6.36 -15.72
N ARG A 159 5.18 -6.25 -17.04
CA ARG A 159 5.16 -7.39 -17.98
C ARG A 159 6.61 -7.78 -18.26
N ARG A 160 7.04 -8.94 -17.75
CA ARG A 160 8.12 -9.67 -18.41
C ARG A 160 7.65 -10.23 -19.74
#